data_AF-A0A2T7TST2-F1
#
_entry.id   AF-A0A2T7TST2-F1
#
_cell.length_a   1.000
_cell.length_b   1.000
_cell.length_c   1.000
_cell.angle_alpha   90.00
_cell.angle_beta   90.00
_cell.angle_gamma   90.00
#
_symmetry.space_group_name_H-M   'P 1'
#
loop_
_entity.id
_entity.type
_entity.pdbx_description
1 polymer ?
#
loop_
_entity_poly.entity_id
_entity_poly.type
_entity_poly.pdbx_seq_one_letter_code
_entity_poly.pdbx_strand_id
1 'polypeptide(L)'
;MGEPGPSSVILWDTLKLSAEPLRARSDILVVAQVMVRDRGQKGADQYRINFEINRHHGLVSQDTEVLVSGAGGDGHLWRYSGRRDVVAAVKDRFLTTQLYSHVAGQLGWIRNPSVELVHAPLDP
;
A
#
# COMPACT_ATOMS: atom_id res chain seq x y z
N MET A 1 27.55 11.53 10.44
CA MET A 1 27.39 11.06 9.05
C MET A 1 26.23 10.06 9.10
N GLY A 2 25.02 10.50 8.77
CA GLY A 2 23.81 9.68 8.95
C GLY A 2 23.77 8.58 7.90
N GLU A 3 23.71 7.33 8.33
CA GLU A 3 23.54 6.19 7.43
C GLU A 3 22.24 6.39 6.62
N PRO A 4 22.27 6.24 5.29
CA PRO A 4 21.04 6.23 4.52
C PRO A 4 20.25 4.99 4.97
N GLY A 5 19.08 5.22 5.59
CA GLY A 5 18.19 4.14 6.03
C GLY A 5 17.88 3.15 4.91
N PRO A 6 17.39 1.94 5.24
CA PRO A 6 17.22 0.87 4.27
C PRO A 6 16.31 1.33 3.13
N SER A 7 16.90 1.56 1.95
CA SER A 7 16.17 1.97 0.76
C SER A 7 15.53 0.73 0.14
N SER A 8 14.28 0.43 0.50
CA SER A 8 13.49 -0.63 -0.15
C SER A 8 13.05 -0.21 -1.53
N VAL A 9 12.93 -1.18 -2.45
CA VAL A 9 12.37 -0.98 -3.78
C VAL A 9 11.00 -1.65 -3.83
N ILE A 10 9.95 -0.86 -4.06
CA ILE A 10 8.59 -1.38 -4.28
C ILE A 10 8.48 -1.84 -5.73
N LEU A 11 8.17 -3.11 -5.94
CA LEU A 11 8.03 -3.70 -7.27
C LEU A 11 6.55 -3.78 -7.65
N TRP A 12 6.18 -3.04 -8.69
CA TRP A 12 4.82 -2.95 -9.20
C TRP A 12 4.57 -3.96 -10.32
N ASP A 13 4.54 -5.25 -9.99
CA ASP A 13 4.19 -6.28 -10.99
C ASP A 13 2.66 -6.45 -11.09
N THR A 14 1.98 -6.50 -9.95
CA THR A 14 0.52 -6.49 -9.88
C THR A 14 0.06 -5.88 -8.55
N LEU A 15 -0.60 -4.72 -8.62
CA LEU A 15 -1.38 -4.19 -7.50
C LEU A 15 -2.79 -4.78 -7.59
N LYS A 16 -3.04 -5.83 -6.79
CA LYS A 16 -4.36 -6.46 -6.71
C LYS A 16 -5.20 -5.71 -5.69
N LEU A 17 -6.40 -5.31 -6.11
CA LEU A 17 -7.40 -4.69 -5.24
C LEU A 17 -8.58 -5.63 -5.09
N SER A 18 -8.95 -5.88 -3.84
CA SER A 18 -10.22 -6.50 -3.50
C SER A 18 -10.96 -5.59 -2.50
N ALA A 19 -12.28 -5.63 -2.57
CA ALA A 19 -13.16 -4.92 -1.65
C ALA A 19 -14.20 -5.90 -1.14
N GLU A 20 -14.30 -6.06 0.18
CA GLU A 20 -15.24 -6.98 0.80
C GLU A 20 -16.09 -6.24 1.85
N PRO A 21 -17.42 -6.45 1.87
CA PRO A 21 -18.27 -5.87 2.88
C PRO A 21 -18.08 -6.58 4.22
N LEU A 22 -17.76 -5.83 5.27
CA LEU A 22 -17.73 -6.32 6.64
C LEU A 22 -19.17 -6.35 7.18
N ARG A 23 -19.74 -7.56 7.29
CA ARG A 23 -21.19 -7.81 7.52
C ARG A 23 -21.80 -7.29 8.83
N ALA A 24 -21.13 -6.43 9.59
CA ALA A 24 -21.63 -5.94 10.88
C ALA A 24 -21.70 -4.42 11.04
N ARG A 25 -21.02 -3.60 10.22
CA ARG A 25 -20.79 -2.18 10.56
C ARG A 25 -20.84 -1.14 9.44
N SER A 26 -21.35 -1.50 8.26
CA SER A 26 -21.26 -0.65 7.06
C SER A 26 -19.82 -0.31 6.65
N ASP A 27 -18.89 -1.20 7.02
CA ASP A 27 -17.47 -1.08 6.72
C ASP A 27 -17.14 -1.91 5.48
N ILE A 28 -16.24 -1.39 4.65
CA ILE A 28 -15.66 -2.07 3.48
C ILE A 28 -14.19 -2.25 3.78
N LEU A 29 -13.71 -3.49 3.65
CA LEU A 29 -12.29 -3.78 3.69
C LEU A 29 -11.74 -3.69 2.27
N VAL A 30 -10.86 -2.73 2.00
CA VAL A 30 -10.09 -2.64 0.77
C VAL A 30 -8.71 -3.22 1.01
N VAL A 31 -8.30 -4.21 0.23
CA VAL A 31 -6.99 -4.84 0.36
C VAL A 31 -6.16 -4.56 -0.88
N ALA A 32 -4.97 -3.98 -0.68
CA ALA A 32 -3.95 -3.81 -1.70
C ALA A 32 -2.82 -4.81 -1.50
N GLN A 33 -2.49 -5.61 -2.52
CA GLN A 33 -1.34 -6.52 -2.47
C GLN A 33 -0.19 -6.03 -3.35
N VAL A 34 1.04 -6.03 -2.83
CA VAL A 34 2.25 -5.55 -3.53
C VAL A 34 3.46 -6.42 -3.22
N MET A 35 4.44 -6.42 -4.12
CA MET A 35 5.74 -7.06 -3.89
C MET A 35 6.77 -6.01 -3.49
N VAL A 36 7.56 -6.29 -2.46
CA VAL A 36 8.61 -5.38 -1.98
C VAL A 36 9.93 -6.11 -1.96
N ARG A 37 10.95 -5.51 -2.56
CA ARG A 37 12.33 -6.02 -2.54
C ARG A 37 13.18 -5.09 -1.70
N ASP A 38 13.65 -5.57 -0.56
CA ASP A 38 14.58 -4.81 0.25
C ASP A 38 15.99 -4.87 -0.34
N ARG A 39 16.75 -3.77 -0.21
CA ARG A 39 18.12 -3.70 -0.72
C ARG A 39 18.99 -4.74 -0.02
N GLY A 40 19.62 -5.62 -0.81
CA GLY A 40 20.48 -6.69 -0.30
C GLY A 40 19.76 -8.03 -0.10
N GLN A 41 18.43 -8.10 -0.23
CA GLN A 41 17.72 -9.37 -0.32
C GLN A 41 17.69 -9.90 -1.76
N LYS A 42 17.83 -11.22 -1.90
CA LYS A 42 17.72 -11.92 -3.19
C LYS A 42 16.26 -12.16 -3.64
N GLY A 43 15.28 -11.90 -2.77
CA GLY A 43 13.86 -12.15 -3.01
C GLY A 43 13.01 -10.88 -2.93
N ALA A 44 11.74 -11.02 -3.27
CA ALA A 44 10.73 -10.02 -2.97
C ALA A 44 9.70 -10.64 -2.03
N ASP A 45 9.33 -9.91 -0.99
CA ASP A 45 8.32 -10.29 -0.03
C ASP A 45 6.96 -9.75 -0.48
N GLN A 46 5.90 -10.52 -0.27
CA GLN A 46 4.54 -10.08 -0.58
C GLN A 46 3.97 -9.37 0.64
N TYR A 47 3.47 -8.16 0.42
CA TYR A 47 2.77 -7.36 1.41
C TYR A 47 1.31 -7.22 1.03
N ARG A 48 0.44 -7.16 2.05
CA ARG A 48 -0.93 -6.69 1.90
C ARG A 48 -1.17 -5.50 2.82
N ILE A 49 -1.90 -4.53 2.31
CA ILE A 49 -2.29 -3.33 3.04
C ILE A 49 -3.80 -3.35 3.12
N ASN A 50 -4.31 -3.37 4.34
CA ASN A 50 -5.72 -3.41 4.63
C ASN A 50 -6.19 -2.00 4.97
N PHE A 51 -7.25 -1.54 4.32
CA PHE A 51 -7.88 -0.26 4.58
C PHE A 51 -9.35 -0.51 4.96
N GLU A 52 -9.72 -0.15 6.18
CA GLU A 52 -11.10 -0.23 6.63
C GLU A 52 -11.80 1.11 6.37
N ILE A 53 -12.82 1.08 5.52
CA ILE A 53 -13.58 2.27 5.14
C ILE A 53 -14.97 2.13 5.72
N ASN A 54 -15.37 3.06 6.57
CA ASN A 54 -16.75 3.22 6.97
C ASN A 54 -17.45 4.18 6.01
N ARG A 55 -18.66 3.82 5.55
CA ARG A 55 -19.43 4.68 4.62
C ARG A 55 -19.72 6.10 5.13
N HIS A 56 -19.75 6.30 6.45
CA HIS A 56 -20.07 7.57 7.10
C HIS A 56 -18.85 8.34 7.59
N HIS A 57 -17.75 7.63 7.88
CA HIS A 57 -16.55 8.21 8.49
C HIS A 57 -15.32 8.19 7.57
N GLY A 58 -15.40 7.56 6.39
CA GLY A 58 -14.27 7.38 5.50
C GLY A 58 -13.28 6.34 6.03
N LEU A 59 -11.99 6.52 5.79
CA LEU A 59 -10.94 5.63 6.27
C LEU A 59 -10.89 5.62 7.82
N VAL A 60 -11.21 4.48 8.42
CA VAL A 60 -11.23 4.27 9.88
C VAL A 60 -9.93 3.67 10.38
N SER A 61 -9.39 2.69 9.65
CA SER A 61 -8.16 2.00 10.05
C SER A 61 -7.33 1.60 8.84
N GLN A 62 -6.02 1.46 9.07
CA GLN A 62 -5.11 0.88 8.10
C GLN A 62 -4.07 0.01 8.80
N ASP A 63 -3.73 -1.12 8.19
CA ASP A 63 -2.63 -1.95 8.64
C ASP A 63 -1.85 -2.54 7.45
N THR A 64 -0.69 -3.10 7.75
CA THR A 64 0.21 -3.65 6.74
C THR A 64 0.75 -4.96 7.24
N GLU A 65 0.57 -5.99 6.44
CA GLU A 65 1.01 -7.35 6.76
C GLU A 65 1.95 -7.86 5.68
N VAL A 66 2.87 -8.73 6.09
CA VAL A 66 3.79 -9.44 5.21
C VAL A 66 3.44 -10.93 5.21
N LEU A 67 3.50 -11.54 4.04
CA LEU A 67 3.31 -12.98 3.90
C LEU A 67 4.51 -13.72 4.50
N VAL A 68 4.24 -14.61 5.45
CA VAL A 68 5.28 -15.43 6.08
C VAL A 68 5.60 -16.61 5.17
N SER A 69 6.78 -16.60 4.57
CA SER A 69 7.30 -17.74 3.81
C SER A 69 7.64 -18.90 4.75
N GLY A 70 7.07 -20.08 4.51
CA GLY A 70 7.44 -21.32 5.22
C GLY A 70 6.54 -21.74 6.39
N ALA A 71 5.33 -21.18 6.55
CA ALA A 71 4.34 -21.78 7.43
C ALA A 71 3.92 -23.13 6.84
N GLY A 72 4.38 -24.24 7.43
CA GLY A 72 4.18 -25.62 6.96
C GLY A 72 2.74 -26.15 7.07
N GLY A 73 1.76 -25.37 6.59
CA GLY A 73 0.36 -25.73 6.50
C GLY A 73 -0.28 -25.02 5.31
N ASP A 74 -1.41 -25.53 4.83
CA ASP A 74 -2.12 -25.16 3.59
C ASP A 74 -2.76 -23.74 3.61
N GLY A 75 -2.15 -22.79 4.32
CA GLY A 75 -2.66 -21.44 4.51
C GLY A 75 -1.57 -20.38 4.38
N HIS A 76 -1.86 -19.34 3.61
CA HIS A 76 -1.07 -18.12 3.58
C HIS A 76 -1.15 -17.41 4.95
N LEU A 77 -0.09 -17.52 5.76
CA LEU A 77 0.00 -16.82 7.04
C LEU A 77 0.48 -15.39 6.83
N TRP A 78 -0.35 -14.42 7.19
CA TRP A 78 -0.03 -13.00 7.17
C TRP A 78 0.35 -12.52 8.58
N ARG A 79 1.43 -11.76 8.68
CA ARG A 79 1.90 -11.17 9.95
C ARG A 79 1.93 -9.66 9.82
N TYR A 80 1.44 -8.96 10.85
CA TYR A 80 1.61 -7.51 10.96
C TYR A 80 3.09 -7.12 10.79
N SER A 81 3.34 -6.18 9.88
CA SER A 81 4.67 -5.67 9.53
C SER A 81 4.89 -4.23 10.00
N GLY A 82 3.81 -3.45 10.13
CA GLY A 82 3.89 -2.03 10.49
C GLY A 82 4.63 -1.14 9.50
N ARG A 83 4.90 -1.62 8.26
CA ARG A 83 5.67 -0.89 7.25
C ARG A 83 4.90 0.27 6.63
N ARG A 84 5.04 1.45 7.24
CA ARG A 84 4.39 2.71 6.80
C ARG A 84 4.85 3.19 5.43
N ASP A 85 6.08 2.88 5.05
CA ASP A 85 6.66 3.26 3.76
C ASP A 85 5.99 2.52 2.59
N VAL A 86 5.61 1.26 2.80
CA VAL A 86 4.81 0.47 1.84
C VAL A 86 3.42 1.08 1.68
N VAL A 87 2.79 1.51 2.79
CA VAL A 87 1.49 2.21 2.73
C VAL A 87 1.59 3.51 1.96
N ALA A 88 2.64 4.31 2.21
CA ALA A 88 2.87 5.57 1.52
C ALA A 88 3.03 5.35 0.01
N ALA A 89 3.78 4.31 -0.40
CA ALA A 89 3.96 3.95 -1.80
C ALA A 89 2.65 3.49 -2.46
N VAL A 90 1.81 2.71 -1.76
CA VAL A 90 0.47 2.33 -2.24
C VAL A 90 -0.44 3.53 -2.41
N LYS A 91 -0.47 4.42 -1.40
CA LYS A 91 -1.23 5.67 -1.48
C LYS A 91 -0.81 6.53 -2.66
N ASP A 92 0.50 6.71 -2.84
CA ASP A 92 1.05 7.46 -3.97
C ASP A 92 0.64 6.83 -5.29
N ARG A 93 0.75 5.49 -5.43
CA ARG A 93 0.35 4.79 -6.65
C ARG A 93 -1.13 4.96 -6.97
N PHE A 94 -1.99 4.95 -5.96
CA PHE A 94 -3.44 5.16 -6.10
C PHE A 94 -3.76 6.57 -6.59
N LEU A 95 -3.07 7.55 -6.03
CA LEU A 95 -3.23 8.93 -6.42
C LEU A 95 -2.68 9.17 -7.82
N THR A 96 -1.51 8.61 -8.15
CA THR A 96 -0.79 8.88 -9.42
C THR A 96 -1.36 8.14 -10.63
N THR A 97 -2.04 7.00 -10.43
CA THR A 97 -2.51 6.14 -11.51
C THR A 97 -4.02 6.29 -11.75
N GLN A 98 -4.43 6.61 -12.97
CA GLN A 98 -5.85 6.78 -13.33
C GLN A 98 -6.71 5.56 -12.99
N LEU A 99 -6.17 4.35 -13.16
CA LEU A 99 -6.83 3.07 -12.85
C LEU A 99 -7.34 2.99 -11.39
N TYR A 100 -6.67 3.66 -10.45
CA TYR A 100 -6.95 3.56 -9.02
C TYR A 100 -7.53 4.85 -8.44
N SER A 101 -7.70 5.89 -9.26
CA SER A 101 -8.21 7.20 -8.85
C SER A 101 -9.57 7.15 -8.15
N HIS A 102 -10.47 6.28 -8.63
CA HIS A 102 -11.78 6.08 -8.02
C HIS A 102 -11.68 5.55 -6.59
N VAL A 103 -10.82 4.54 -6.37
CA VAL A 103 -10.60 3.94 -5.06
C VAL A 103 -9.89 4.92 -4.12
N ALA A 104 -8.95 5.72 -4.65
CA ALA A 104 -8.32 6.80 -3.89
C ALA A 104 -9.37 7.79 -3.35
N GLY A 105 -10.34 8.16 -4.19
CA GLY A 105 -11.47 8.99 -3.77
C GLY A 105 -12.33 8.36 -2.68
N GLN A 106 -12.63 7.06 -2.80
CA GLN A 106 -13.37 6.31 -1.75
C GLN A 106 -12.62 6.23 -0.43
N LEU A 107 -11.29 6.18 -0.48
CA LEU A 107 -10.40 6.22 0.69
C LEU A 107 -10.25 7.63 1.28
N GLY A 108 -10.91 8.64 0.72
CA GLY A 108 -10.77 10.03 1.13
C GLY A 108 -9.39 10.61 0.79
N TRP A 109 -8.63 9.96 -0.09
CA TRP A 109 -7.35 10.46 -0.54
C TRP A 109 -7.55 11.41 -1.71
N ILE A 110 -7.29 12.68 -1.44
CA ILE A 110 -7.34 13.73 -2.45
C ILE A 110 -5.90 14.04 -2.83
N ARG A 111 -5.60 14.07 -4.14
CA ARG A 111 -4.35 14.69 -4.60
C ARG A 111 -4.39 16.13 -4.13
N ASN A 112 -3.45 16.55 -3.30
CA ASN A 112 -3.33 17.95 -2.96
C ASN A 112 -2.75 18.65 -4.20
N PRO A 113 -3.52 19.48 -4.93
CA PRO A 113 -3.02 20.10 -6.17
C PRO A 113 -1.83 21.03 -5.92
N SER A 114 -1.59 21.43 -4.66
CA SER A 114 -0.45 22.27 -4.25
C SER A 114 0.87 21.51 -4.08
N VAL A 115 0.88 20.18 -4.24
CA VAL A 115 2.11 19.37 -4.31
C VAL A 115 2.25 18.88 -5.75
N GLU A 116 2.35 19.81 -6.69
CA GLU A 116 3.11 19.52 -7.90
C GLU A 116 4.55 19.28 -7.44
N LEU A 117 4.99 18.02 -7.53
CA LEU A 117 6.42 17.73 -7.57
C LEU A 117 6.98 18.63 -8.66
N VAL A 118 7.77 19.63 -8.25
CA VAL A 118 8.63 20.39 -9.13
C VAL A 118 9.53 19.35 -9.81
N HIS A 119 9.12 18.90 -10.99
CA HIS A 119 10.03 18.37 -11.97
C HIS A 119 10.92 19.55 -12.36
N ALA A 120 11.99 19.75 -11.59
CA ALA A 120 13.08 20.59 -12.06
C ALA A 120 13.54 19.96 -13.39
N PRO A 121 13.53 20.70 -14.51
CA PRO A 121 14.24 20.26 -15.69
C PRO A 121 15.71 20.14 -15.29
N LEU A 122 16.29 18.96 -15.50
CA LEU A 122 17.74 18.86 -15.64
C LEU A 122 18.06 19.57 -16.97
N ASP A 123 18.46 20.84 -16.88
CA ASP A 123 19.04 21.57 -18.00
C ASP A 123 20.44 20.97 -18.29
N PRO A 124 20.84 20.83 -19.57
CA PRO A 124 22.06 20.14 -20.01
C PRO A 124 23.38 20.82 -19.63
#